data_AF-A0AAD3MLW8-F1
#
_entry.id   AF-A0AAD3MLW8-F1
#
_cell.length_a   1.000
_cell.length_b   1.000
_cell.length_c   1.000
_cell.angle_alpha   90.00
_cell.angle_beta   90.00
_cell.angle_gamma   90.00
#
_symmetry.space_group_name_H-M   'P 1'
#
loop_
_entity.id
_entity.type
_entity.pdbx_description
1 polymer ?
#
loop_
_entity_poly.entity_id
_entity_poly.type
_entity_poly.pdbx_seq_one_letter_code
_entity_poly.pdbx_strand_id
1 'polypeptide(L)'
;MLADWLPQNDLLGHPKTKVFVTHGGTNGIYEAIYHGVPVLGMPLIFDQFDNMVRLKARGVAEMVEVTTMDVESLTSALKNILDPEKPYKQNMLKLSQLHHDKPIKPMDSAIFWMECLIRRFIWTKKSTFKSKSE
;
A
#
# COMPACT_ATOMS: atom_id res chain seq x y z
N MET A 1 23.14 8.01 -4.89
CA MET A 1 21.88 8.14 -4.12
C MET A 1 21.96 9.40 -3.28
N LEU A 2 20.82 10.02 -2.95
CA LEU A 2 20.75 11.22 -2.10
C LEU A 2 21.10 10.92 -0.62
N ALA A 3 20.79 9.72 -0.14
CA ALA A 3 21.17 9.17 1.17
C ALA A 3 20.98 7.64 1.14
N ASP A 4 21.58 6.91 2.08
CA ASP A 4 21.42 5.46 2.22
C ASP A 4 20.04 5.07 2.75
N TRP A 5 19.43 5.95 3.56
CA TRP A 5 18.09 5.76 4.10
C TRP A 5 17.33 7.08 4.15
N LEU A 6 16.05 7.03 3.81
CA LEU A 6 15.13 8.17 3.88
C LEU A 6 13.83 7.73 4.58
N PRO A 7 13.21 8.59 5.40
CA PRO A 7 11.96 8.28 6.08
C PRO A 7 10.78 8.33 5.10
N GLN A 8 10.63 7.30 4.25
CA GLN A 8 9.65 7.25 3.16
C GLN A 8 8.22 7.57 3.64
N ASN A 9 7.78 6.95 4.75
CA ASN A 9 6.45 7.19 5.28
C ASN A 9 6.22 8.66 5.67
N ASP A 10 7.20 9.32 6.27
CA ASP A 10 7.10 10.74 6.64
C ASP A 10 7.14 11.64 5.40
N LEU A 11 7.94 11.28 4.39
CA LEU A 11 7.98 11.98 3.11
C LEU A 11 6.65 11.86 2.36
N LEU A 12 6.01 10.69 2.39
CA LEU A 12 4.67 10.51 1.82
C LEU A 12 3.61 11.31 2.58
N GLY A 13 3.75 11.41 3.91
CA GLY A 13 2.87 12.24 4.75
C GLY A 13 3.09 13.74 4.65
N HIS A 14 4.15 14.19 3.96
CA HIS A 14 4.45 15.60 3.83
C HIS A 14 3.49 16.30 2.85
N PRO A 15 2.92 17.48 3.19
CA PRO A 15 1.86 18.13 2.40
C PRO A 15 2.30 18.56 0.99
N LYS A 16 3.61 18.66 0.73
CA LYS A 16 4.15 18.99 -0.61
C LYS A 16 4.35 17.77 -1.52
N THR A 17 4.15 16.55 -1.01
CA THR A 17 4.31 15.34 -1.81
C THR A 17 3.11 15.14 -2.73
N LYS A 18 3.37 15.18 -4.04
CA LYS A 18 2.33 15.14 -5.07
C LYS A 18 2.18 13.79 -5.75
N VAL A 19 3.30 13.10 -5.97
CA VAL A 19 3.36 11.82 -6.68
C VAL A 19 4.44 10.95 -6.04
N PHE A 20 4.14 9.65 -5.92
CA PHE A 20 5.11 8.65 -5.53
C PHE A 20 5.52 7.81 -6.74
N VAL A 21 6.80 7.90 -7.12
CA VAL A 21 7.38 7.08 -8.19
C VAL A 21 7.95 5.81 -7.56
N THR A 22 7.44 4.64 -7.94
CA THR A 22 7.82 3.38 -7.29
C THR A 22 7.69 2.19 -8.23
N HIS A 23 8.38 1.10 -7.92
CA HIS A 23 8.22 -0.19 -8.58
C HIS A 23 6.86 -0.87 -8.34
N GLY A 24 5.99 -0.35 -7.46
CA GLY A 24 4.65 -0.91 -7.24
C GLY A 24 4.61 -2.08 -6.24
N GLY A 25 5.60 -2.19 -5.36
CA GLY A 25 5.57 -3.13 -4.25
C GLY A 25 4.41 -2.84 -3.27
N THR A 26 3.77 -3.90 -2.77
CA THR A 26 2.54 -3.82 -1.96
C THR A 26 2.64 -2.85 -0.77
N ASN A 27 3.73 -2.89 -0.01
CA ASN A 27 3.88 -2.03 1.18
C ASN A 27 3.91 -0.54 0.82
N GLY A 28 4.73 -0.16 -0.17
CA GLY A 28 4.82 1.24 -0.60
C GLY A 28 3.52 1.76 -1.21
N ILE A 29 2.75 0.89 -1.87
CA ILE A 29 1.41 1.23 -2.35
C ILE A 29 0.46 1.52 -1.18
N TYR A 30 0.47 0.71 -0.13
CA TYR A 30 -0.38 0.98 1.04
C TYR A 30 0.01 2.25 1.77
N GLU A 31 1.30 2.59 1.87
CA GLU A 31 1.75 3.88 2.39
C GLU A 31 1.27 5.05 1.52
N ALA A 32 1.33 4.91 0.19
CA ALA A 32 0.83 5.92 -0.73
C ALA A 32 -0.69 6.10 -0.62
N ILE A 33 -1.45 5.01 -0.50
CA ILE A 33 -2.90 5.04 -0.26
C ILE A 33 -3.19 5.70 1.08
N TYR A 34 -2.46 5.33 2.14
CA TYR A 34 -2.62 5.91 3.47
C TYR A 34 -2.47 7.43 3.40
N HIS A 35 -1.40 7.96 2.80
CA HIS A 35 -1.17 9.40 2.70
C HIS A 35 -1.91 10.11 1.55
N GLY A 36 -2.70 9.36 0.77
CA GLY A 36 -3.47 9.93 -0.33
C GLY A 36 -2.60 10.46 -1.48
N VAL A 37 -1.46 9.83 -1.77
CA VAL A 37 -0.48 10.26 -2.80
C VAL A 37 -0.62 9.39 -4.05
N PRO A 38 -0.99 9.94 -5.22
CA PRO A 38 -1.01 9.21 -6.50
C PRO A 38 0.31 8.54 -6.86
N VAL A 39 0.24 7.45 -7.62
CA VAL A 39 1.41 6.60 -7.90
C VAL A 39 1.80 6.62 -9.38
N LEU A 40 3.09 6.79 -9.67
CA LEU A 40 3.68 6.44 -10.96
C LEU A 40 4.46 5.14 -10.80
N GLY A 41 3.93 4.06 -11.38
CA GLY A 41 4.47 2.72 -11.25
C GLY A 41 5.45 2.35 -12.35
N MET A 42 6.54 1.68 -11.95
CA MET A 42 7.53 1.08 -12.85
C MET A 42 7.76 -0.38 -12.43
N PRO A 43 6.78 -1.27 -12.66
CA PRO A 43 6.83 -2.64 -12.17
C PRO A 43 8.01 -3.40 -12.78
N LEU A 44 8.67 -4.20 -11.95
CA LEU A 44 9.84 -4.98 -12.32
C LEU A 44 9.54 -6.47 -12.28
N ILE A 45 8.91 -6.95 -11.20
CA ILE A 45 8.76 -8.39 -10.92
C ILE A 45 7.53 -8.69 -10.02
N PHE A 46 7.09 -9.94 -10.03
CA PHE A 46 6.09 -10.49 -9.09
C PHE A 46 4.75 -9.74 -9.09
N ASP A 47 4.22 -9.45 -7.90
CA ASP A 47 2.92 -8.82 -7.64
C ASP A 47 2.84 -7.36 -8.11
N GLN A 48 3.98 -6.75 -8.44
CA GLN A 48 4.07 -5.34 -8.81
C GLN A 48 3.19 -5.00 -10.02
N PHE A 49 3.15 -5.86 -11.03
CA PHE A 49 2.30 -5.66 -12.21
C PHE A 49 0.82 -5.68 -11.84
N ASP A 50 0.38 -6.69 -11.11
CA ASP A 50 -1.01 -6.82 -10.67
C ASP A 50 -1.44 -5.65 -9.78
N ASN A 51 -0.55 -5.21 -8.88
CA ASN A 51 -0.80 -4.05 -8.04
C ASN A 51 -1.02 -2.79 -8.88
N MET A 52 -0.16 -2.54 -9.87
CA MET A 52 -0.26 -1.38 -10.73
C MET A 52 -1.51 -1.40 -11.62
N VAL A 53 -1.88 -2.56 -12.15
CA VAL A 53 -3.15 -2.74 -12.89
C VAL A 53 -4.34 -2.37 -12.00
N ARG A 54 -4.36 -2.83 -10.75
CA ARG A 54 -5.43 -2.54 -9.80
C ARG A 54 -5.48 -1.07 -9.38
N LEU A 55 -4.34 -0.38 -9.26
CA LEU A 55 -4.31 1.06 -8.97
C LEU A 55 -4.74 1.89 -10.19
N LYS A 56 -4.28 1.51 -11.39
CA LYS A 56 -4.67 2.17 -12.64
C LYS A 56 -6.18 2.05 -12.89
N ALA A 57 -6.77 0.88 -12.65
CA ALA A 57 -8.22 0.67 -12.73
C ALA A 57 -9.02 1.55 -11.74
N ARG A 58 -8.41 1.94 -10.61
CA ARG A 58 -9.02 2.90 -9.65
C ARG A 58 -8.77 4.36 -10.01
N GLY A 59 -8.03 4.63 -11.09
CA GLY A 59 -7.70 5.98 -11.54
C GLY A 59 -6.80 6.73 -10.55
N VAL A 60 -5.92 6.02 -9.84
CA VAL A 60 -5.00 6.60 -8.84
C VAL A 60 -3.52 6.42 -9.20
N ALA A 61 -3.26 5.78 -10.35
CA ALA A 61 -1.90 5.54 -10.81
C ALA A 61 -1.76 5.50 -12.33
N GLU A 62 -0.55 5.78 -12.81
CA GLU A 62 -0.07 5.41 -14.14
C GLU A 62 1.01 4.36 -14.05
N MET A 63 1.21 3.62 -15.14
CA MET A 63 2.23 2.59 -15.25
C MET A 63 3.10 2.89 -16.46
N VAL A 64 4.42 2.89 -16.26
CA VAL A 64 5.44 3.02 -17.30
C VAL A 64 6.25 1.74 -17.31
N GLU A 65 6.36 1.14 -18.50
CA GLU A 65 7.09 -0.11 -18.67
C GLU A 65 8.60 0.15 -18.79
N VAL A 66 9.38 -0.53 -17.95
CA VAL A 66 10.81 -0.22 -17.77
C VAL A 66 11.66 -0.57 -18.97
N THR A 67 11.26 -1.58 -19.75
CA THR A 67 11.98 -2.05 -20.93
C THR A 67 11.83 -1.12 -22.13
N THR A 68 10.75 -0.34 -22.19
CA THR A 68 10.41 0.54 -23.32
C THR A 68 10.40 2.02 -22.94
N MET A 69 10.71 2.37 -21.69
CA MET A 69 10.65 3.77 -21.26
C MET A 69 11.73 4.63 -21.91
N ASP A 70 11.37 5.88 -22.12
CA ASP A 70 12.27 6.97 -22.51
C ASP A 70 11.93 8.23 -21.71
N VAL A 71 12.69 9.30 -21.94
CA VAL A 71 12.50 10.58 -21.23
C VAL A 71 11.11 11.18 -21.52
N GLU A 72 10.61 11.03 -22.74
CA GLU A 72 9.35 11.63 -23.17
C GLU A 72 8.15 10.93 -22.53
N SER A 73 8.11 9.60 -22.57
CA SER A 73 7.08 8.77 -21.94
C SER A 73 7.03 8.98 -20.43
N LEU A 74 8.18 9.02 -19.75
CA LEU A 74 8.23 9.30 -18.31
C LEU A 74 7.73 10.71 -17.98
N THR A 75 8.18 11.71 -18.75
CA THR A 75 7.77 13.10 -18.57
C THR A 75 6.26 13.29 -18.82
N SER A 76 5.74 12.63 -19.86
CA SER A 76 4.32 12.63 -20.20
C SER A 76 3.49 12.00 -19.09
N ALA A 77 3.90 10.84 -18.58
CA ALA A 77 3.22 10.16 -17.48
C ALA A 77 3.21 10.99 -16.18
N LEU A 78 4.33 11.67 -15.86
CA LEU A 78 4.39 12.59 -14.72
C LEU A 78 3.47 13.80 -14.90
N LYS A 79 3.50 14.45 -16.07
CA LYS A 79 2.61 15.57 -16.38
C LYS A 79 1.15 15.16 -16.30
N ASN A 80 0.82 13.96 -16.78
CA ASN A 80 -0.51 13.39 -16.72
C ASN A 80 -1.02 13.22 -15.28
N ILE A 81 -0.23 12.62 -14.38
CA ILE A 81 -0.64 12.46 -12.98
C ILE A 81 -0.73 13.81 -12.25
N LEU A 82 0.18 14.75 -12.56
CA LEU A 82 0.24 16.07 -11.93
C LEU A 82 -0.77 17.08 -12.48
N ASP A 83 -1.49 16.73 -13.56
CA ASP A 83 -2.49 17.57 -14.19
C ASP A 83 -3.66 17.87 -13.23
N PRO A 84 -3.91 19.14 -12.88
CA PRO A 84 -5.00 19.53 -11.98
C PRO A 84 -6.39 19.14 -12.50
N GLU A 85 -6.57 19.03 -13.82
CA GLU A 85 -7.86 18.67 -14.42
C GLU A 85 -8.18 17.18 -14.30
N LYS A 86 -7.17 16.36 -13.94
CA LYS A 86 -7.34 14.91 -13.84
C LYS A 86 -7.64 14.46 -12.42
N PRO A 87 -8.51 13.46 -12.24
CA PRO A 87 -9.01 13.10 -10.92
C PRO A 87 -8.05 12.23 -10.09
N TYR A 88 -6.77 12.08 -10.44
CA TYR A 88 -5.84 11.17 -9.72
C TYR A 88 -5.76 11.47 -8.22
N LYS A 89 -5.53 12.75 -7.86
CA LYS A 89 -5.43 13.16 -6.45
C LYS A 89 -6.77 13.00 -5.74
N GLN A 90 -7.88 13.37 -6.38
CA GLN A 90 -9.22 13.25 -5.79
C GLN A 90 -9.61 11.78 -5.56
N ASN A 91 -9.35 10.91 -6.54
CA ASN A 91 -9.58 9.46 -6.43
C ASN A 91 -8.70 8.85 -5.35
N MET A 92 -7.44 9.29 -5.24
CA MET A 92 -6.53 8.79 -4.22
C MET A 92 -6.94 9.24 -2.80
N LEU A 93 -7.46 10.47 -2.64
CA LEU A 93 -8.02 10.92 -1.37
C LEU A 93 -9.27 10.12 -0.98
N LYS A 94 -10.16 9.82 -1.93
CA LYS A 94 -11.32 8.93 -1.68
C LYS A 94 -10.86 7.53 -1.27
N LEU A 95 -9.85 6.99 -1.97
CA LEU A 95 -9.29 5.68 -1.65
C LEU A 95 -8.60 5.66 -0.26
N SER A 96 -7.91 6.75 0.10
CA SER A 96 -7.33 6.94 1.43
C SER A 96 -8.41 6.95 2.51
N GLN A 97 -9.51 7.68 2.29
CA GLN A 97 -10.64 7.72 3.22
C GLN A 97 -11.22 6.32 3.44
N LEU A 98 -11.47 5.57 2.35
CA LEU A 98 -11.92 4.18 2.42
C LEU A 98 -10.90 3.26 3.12
N HIS A 99 -9.60 3.52 2.95
CA HIS A 99 -8.57 2.76 3.64
C HIS A 99 -8.55 3.00 5.15
N HIS A 100 -8.85 4.22 5.58
CA HIS A 100 -8.98 4.56 7.01
C HIS A 100 -10.31 4.10 7.61
N ASP A 101 -11.36 4.02 6.80
CA ASP A 101 -12.69 3.59 7.20
C ASP A 101 -12.75 2.06 7.41
N LYS A 102 -12.25 1.64 8.57
CA LYS A 102 -12.28 0.23 9.00
C LYS A 102 -13.27 0.07 10.17
N PRO A 103 -14.09 -0.99 10.17
CA PRO A 103 -15.09 -1.21 11.23
C PRO A 103 -14.47 -1.51 12.59
N ILE A 104 -13.23 -2.02 12.61
CA ILE A 104 -12.48 -2.36 13.82
C ILE A 104 -11.13 -1.67 13.72
N LYS A 105 -10.71 -0.99 14.80
CA LYS A 105 -9.38 -0.37 14.83
C LYS A 105 -8.30 -1.43 14.71
N PRO A 106 -7.18 -1.16 14.02
CA PRO A 106 -6.10 -2.13 13.85
C PRO A 106 -5.59 -2.74 15.16
N MET A 107 -5.51 -1.92 16.22
CA MET A 107 -5.10 -2.38 17.55
C MET A 107 -6.09 -3.38 18.16
N ASP A 108 -7.39 -3.09 18.09
CA ASP A 108 -8.44 -3.96 18.65
C ASP A 108 -8.47 -5.30 17.90
N SER A 109 -8.29 -5.27 16.57
CA SER A 109 -8.17 -6.48 15.75
C SER A 109 -6.95 -7.31 16.16
N ALA A 110 -5.79 -6.67 16.38
CA ALA A 110 -4.59 -7.36 16.84
C ALA A 110 -4.80 -8.01 18.21
N ILE A 111 -5.40 -7.30 19.16
CA ILE A 111 -5.75 -7.84 20.49
C ILE A 111 -6.65 -9.06 20.34
N PHE A 112 -7.72 -8.96 19.57
CA PHE A 112 -8.64 -10.07 19.34
C PHE A 112 -7.92 -11.33 18.83
N TRP A 113 -7.07 -11.18 17.81
CA TRP A 113 -6.35 -12.32 17.25
C TRP A 113 -5.31 -12.90 18.22
N MET A 114 -4.61 -12.05 18.98
CA MET A 114 -3.71 -12.50 20.04
C MET A 114 -4.46 -13.32 21.10
N GLU A 115 -5.62 -12.84 21.57
CA GLU A 115 -6.44 -13.58 22.51
C GLU A 115 -6.94 -14.92 21.94
N CYS A 116 -7.35 -14.94 20.66
CA CYS A 116 -7.78 -16.17 19.99
C CYS A 116 -6.66 -17.22 19.95
N LEU A 117 -5.42 -16.80 19.69
CA LEU A 117 -4.25 -17.69 19.74
C LEU A 117 -4.03 -18.23 21.16
N ILE A 118 -4.09 -17.37 22.18
CA ILE A 118 -3.93 -17.77 23.58
C ILE A 118 -5.04 -18.76 24.00
N ARG A 119 -6.31 -18.47 23.67
CA ARG A 119 -7.45 -19.35 23.94
C ARG A 119 -7.26 -20.73 23.33
N ARG A 120 -6.85 -20.79 22.06
CA ARG A 120 -6.61 -22.06 21.36
C ARG A 120 -5.41 -22.82 21.94
N PHE A 121 -4.32 -22.12 22.29
CA PHE A 121 -3.15 -22.72 22.93
C PHE A 121 -3.49 -23.36 24.28
N ILE A 122 -4.24 -22.66 25.13
CA ILE A 122 -4.69 -23.17 26.44
C ILE A 122 -5.60 -24.39 26.26
N TRP A 123 -6.53 -24.34 25.29
CA TRP A 123 -7.42 -25.47 24.99
C TRP A 123 -6.63 -26.72 24.57
N THR A 124 -5.66 -26.59 23.67
CA THR A 124 -4.82 -27.71 23.21
C THR A 124 -3.97 -28.31 24.34
N LYS A 125 -3.47 -27.50 25.29
CA LYS A 125 -2.75 -27.99 26.48
C LYS A 125 -3.67 -28.76 27.44
N LYS A 126 -4.90 -28.27 27.67
CA LYS A 126 -5.87 -28.97 28.52
C LYS A 126 -6.33 -30.29 27.92
N SER A 127 -6.53 -30.37 26.60
CA SER A 127 -6.93 -31.61 25.93
C SER A 127 -5.81 -32.67 25.94
N THR A 128 -4.56 -32.27 25.73
CA THR A 128 -3.40 -33.17 25.80
C THR A 128 -3.07 -33.64 27.22
N PHE A 129 -3.39 -32.86 28.25
CA PHE A 129 -3.23 -33.31 29.64
C PHE A 129 -4.31 -34.33 30.03
N LYS A 130 -5.56 -34.11 29.60
CA LYS A 130 -6.67 -35.07 29.80
C LYS A 130 -6.41 -36.43 29.14
N SER A 131 -5.83 -36.46 27.93
CA SER A 131 -5.55 -37.71 27.22
C SER A 131 -4.33 -38.50 27.73
N LYS A 132 -3.57 -37.96 28.69
CA LYS A 132 -2.41 -38.64 29.31
C LYS A 132 -2.70 -39.11 30.74
N SER A 133 -3.86 -38.74 31.28
CA SER A 133 -4.33 -39.15 32.62
C SER A 133 -5.38 -40.27 32.57
N GLU A 134 -5.69 -40.77 31.38
CA GLU A 134 -6.47 -41.99 31.10
C GLU A 134 -5.51 -43.06 30.55
#